data_AF-A0A8H7A5K0-F1
#
_entry.id   AF-A0A8H7A5K0-F1
#
_cell.length_a   1.000
_cell.length_b   1.000
_cell.length_c   1.000
_cell.angle_alpha   90.00
_cell.angle_beta   90.00
_cell.angle_gamma   90.00
#
_symmetry.space_group_name_H-M   'P 1'
#
loop_
_entity.id
_entity.type
_entity.pdbx_description
1 polymer ?
#
loop_
_entity_poly.entity_id
_entity_poly.type
_entity_poly.pdbx_seq_one_letter_code
_entity_poly.pdbx_strand_id
1 'polypeptide(L)' 'MLLAAAFVFTYYTTWAILLPFLDSDSPVHNFFPAREWAVRIPAFLLVVGLSGIGFFLGATIVKENRIKAHKAKLRSA' A
#
# COMPACT_ATOMS: atom_id res chain seq x y z
N MET A 1 4.75 -19.57 -9.54
CA MET A 1 4.29 -18.45 -8.68
C MET A 1 4.35 -18.78 -7.19
N LEU A 2 3.95 -19.98 -6.75
CA LEU A 2 3.99 -20.38 -5.33
C LEU A 2 5.39 -20.34 -4.70
N LEU A 3 6.42 -20.80 -5.41
CA LEU A 3 7.81 -20.74 -4.91
C LEU A 3 8.29 -19.31 -4.67
N ALA A 4 7.97 -18.38 -5.58
CA ALA A 4 8.31 -16.97 -5.41
C ALA A 4 7.59 -16.37 -4.21
N ALA A 5 6.30 -16.67 -4.04
CA ALA A 5 5.53 -16.22 -2.88
C ALA A 5 6.10 -16.76 -1.57
N ALA A 6 6.43 -18.06 -1.52
CA ALA A 6 7.04 -18.69 -0.34
C ALA A 6 8.40 -18.07 -0.01
N PHE A 7 9.24 -17.81 -1.01
CA PHE A 7 10.54 -17.17 -0.83
C PHE A 7 10.40 -15.75 -0.25
N VAL A 8 9.57 -14.91 -0.88
CA VAL A 8 9.34 -13.53 -0.43
C VAL A 8 8.74 -13.51 0.97
N PHE A 9 7.77 -14.39 1.25
CA PHE A 9 7.14 -14.49 2.56
C PHE A 9 8.15 -14.87 3.65
N THR A 10 8.97 -15.89 3.42
CA THR A 10 9.98 -16.33 4.39
C THR A 10 11.06 -15.26 4.63
N TYR A 11 11.53 -14.62 3.55
CA TYR A 11 12.50 -13.54 3.65
C TYR A 11 11.95 -12.36 4.46
N TYR A 12 10.73 -11.92 4.13
CA TYR A 12 10.09 -10.81 4.82
C TYR A 12 9.75 -11.12 6.27
N THR A 13 9.28 -12.33 6.56
CA THR A 13 8.95 -12.77 7.93
C THR A 13 10.21 -12.82 8.80
N THR A 14 11.30 -13.37 8.27
CA THR A 14 12.61 -13.36 8.95
C THR A 14 13.07 -11.94 9.21
N TRP A 15 12.97 -11.07 8.20
CA TRP A 15 13.38 -9.68 8.31
C TRP A 15 12.57 -8.89 9.35
N ALA A 16 11.24 -9.03 9.34
CA ALA A 16 10.36 -8.24 10.18
C ALA A 16 10.25 -8.76 11.62
N ILE A 17 10.27 -10.08 11.81
CA ILE A 17 10.03 -10.71 13.11
C ILE A 17 11.34 -11.11 13.79
N LEU A 18 12.28 -11.73 13.06
CA LEU A 18 13.48 -12.28 13.72
C LEU A 18 14.53 -11.20 13.98
N LEU A 19 14.78 -10.30 13.02
CA LEU A 19 15.84 -9.29 13.09
C LEU A 19 15.82 -8.40 14.35
N PRO A 20 14.66 -7.98 14.91
CA PRO A 20 14.61 -7.22 16.17
C PRO A 20 15.17 -7.93 17.40
N PHE A 21 15.27 -9.27 17.37
CA PHE A 21 15.78 -10.07 18.50
C PHE A 21 17.27 -10.39 18.39
N LEU A 22 17.93 -10.04 17.28
CA LEU A 22 19.38 -10.21 17.11
C LEU A 22 20.14 -8.96 17.56
N ASP A 23 21.36 -9.17 18.05
CA ASP A 23 22.27 -8.09 18.40
C ASP A 23 22.64 -7.26 17.18
N SER A 24 22.70 -5.94 17.38
CA SER A 24 22.91 -4.95 16.31
C SER A 24 24.26 -5.10 15.59
N ASP A 25 25.27 -5.66 16.27
CA ASP A 25 26.60 -5.94 15.71
C ASP A 25 26.68 -7.26 14.94
N SER A 26 25.58 -8.03 14.90
CA SER A 26 25.53 -9.29 14.18
C SER A 26 25.70 -9.07 12.67
N PRO A 27 26.59 -9.83 11.99
CA PRO A 27 26.75 -9.77 10.54
C PRO A 27 25.46 -10.05 9.76
N VAL A 28 24.46 -10.68 10.42
CA VAL A 28 23.14 -10.95 9.84
C VAL A 28 22.45 -9.68 9.34
N HIS A 29 22.66 -8.53 9.99
CA HIS A 29 22.04 -7.27 9.59
C HIS A 29 22.44 -6.83 8.17
N ASN A 30 23.58 -7.28 7.64
CA ASN A 30 24.02 -6.95 6.28
C ASN A 30 23.23 -7.66 5.17
N PHE A 31 22.49 -8.73 5.51
CA PHE A 31 21.67 -9.47 4.54
C PHE A 31 20.24 -8.91 4.41
N PHE A 32 19.87 -7.94 5.24
CA PHE A 32 18.54 -7.37 5.31
C PHE A 32 18.58 -5.85 5.16
N PRO A 33 17.54 -5.22 4.59
CA PRO A 33 17.43 -3.78 4.64
C PRO A 33 17.25 -3.28 6.08
N ALA A 34 17.48 -1.98 6.29
CA ALA A 34 17.31 -1.37 7.61
C ALA A 34 15.89 -1.58 8.15
N ARG A 35 15.79 -1.85 9.46
CA ARG A 35 14.56 -2.32 10.14
C ARG A 35 13.34 -1.44 9.89
N GLU A 36 13.53 -0.14 9.77
CA GLU A 36 12.46 0.82 9.56
C GLU A 36 11.70 0.58 8.25
N TRP A 37 12.36 -0.02 7.25
CA TRP A 37 11.72 -0.35 5.98
C TRP A 37 10.74 -1.52 6.08
N ALA A 38 10.93 -2.43 7.04
CA ALA A 38 9.98 -3.51 7.32
C ALA A 38 8.62 -2.97 7.83
N VAL A 39 8.59 -1.74 8.35
CA VAL A 39 7.34 -1.09 8.78
C VAL A 39 6.86 -0.07 7.73
N ARG A 40 7.79 0.69 7.14
CA ARG A 40 7.46 1.73 6.16
C ARG A 40 6.83 1.18 4.88
N ILE A 41 7.27 0.02 4.38
CA ILE A 41 6.74 -0.56 3.14
C ILE A 41 5.24 -0.90 3.28
N PRO A 42 4.79 -1.69 4.28
CA PRO A 42 3.36 -1.95 4.48
C PRO A 42 2.56 -0.67 4.72
N ALA A 43 3.08 0.25 5.53
CA ALA A 43 2.39 1.51 5.81
C ALA A 43 2.21 2.35 4.54
N PHE A 44 3.24 2.43 3.70
CA PHE A 44 3.19 3.14 2.42
C PHE A 44 2.18 2.49 1.46
N LEU A 45 2.18 1.16 1.35
CA LEU A 45 1.20 0.42 0.53
C LEU A 45 -0.24 0.67 0.99
N LEU A 46 -0.48 0.71 2.31
CA LEU A 46 -1.80 1.03 2.86
C LEU A 46 -2.21 2.46 2.49
N VAL A 47 -1.34 3.44 2.70
CA VAL A 47 -1.62 4.84 2.37
C VAL A 47 -1.91 5.01 0.88
N VAL A 48 -1.08 4.43 0.01
CA VAL A 48 -1.26 4.48 -1.45
C VAL A 48 -2.54 3.78 -1.86
N GLY A 49 -2.83 2.59 -1.31
CA GLY A 49 -4.05 1.84 -1.60
C GLY A 49 -5.30 2.61 -1.19
N LEU A 50 -5.35 3.13 0.05
CA LEU A 50 -6.47 3.93 0.54
C LEU A 50 -6.64 5.23 -0.25
N SER A 51 -5.53 5.90 -0.57
CA SER A 51 -5.56 7.12 -1.38
C SER A 51 -6.10 6.84 -2.78
N GLY A 52 -5.70 5.74 -3.41
CA GLY A 52 -6.19 5.32 -4.71
C GLY A 52 -7.69 5.03 -4.70
N ILE A 53 -8.17 4.30 -3.69
CA ILE A 53 -9.61 4.04 -3.51
C ILE A 53 -10.38 5.34 -3.31
N GLY A 54 -9.92 6.20 -2.39
CA GLY A 54 -10.56 7.48 -2.10
C GLY A 54 -10.60 8.40 -3.31
N PHE A 55 -9.50 8.47 -4.06
CA PHE A 55 -9.42 9.23 -5.30
C PHE A 55 -10.42 8.72 -6.35
N PHE A 56 -10.47 7.41 -6.56
CA PHE A 56 -11.40 6.81 -7.52
C PHE A 56 -12.86 7.11 -7.16
N LEU A 57 -13.24 6.89 -5.89
CA LEU A 57 -14.59 7.18 -5.41
C LEU A 57 -14.94 8.67 -5.51
N GLY A 58 -14.02 9.56 -5.13
CA GLY A 58 -14.21 11.00 -5.27
C GLY A 58 -14.41 11.41 -6.72
N ALA A 59 -13.59 10.89 -7.62
CA ALA A 59 -13.68 11.19 -9.05
C ALA A 59 -15.00 10.71 -9.68
N THR A 60 -15.49 9.53 -9.30
CA THR A 60 -16.78 9.00 -9.80
C THR A 60 -17.96 9.82 -9.29
N ILE A 61 -17.99 10.17 -7.99
CA ILE A 61 -19.05 11.02 -7.41
C ILE A 61 -19.10 12.38 -8.12
N VAL A 62 -17.96 13.04 -8.31
CA VAL A 62 -17.89 14.33 -9.02
C VAL A 62 -18.39 14.18 -10.46
N LYS A 63 -17.97 13.13 -11.16
CA LYS A 63 -18.42 12.85 -12.54
C LYS A 63 -19.93 12.66 -12.61
N GLU A 64 -20.50 11.84 -11.73
CA GLU A 64 -21.94 11.58 -11.69
C GLU A 64 -22.75 12.84 -11.36
N ASN A 65 -22.32 13.63 -10.39
CA ASN A 65 -22.98 14.89 -10.02
C ASN A 65 -22.97 15.89 -11.18
N ARG A 66 -21.86 16.00 -11.93
CA ARG A 66 -21.80 16.84 -13.14
C ARG A 66 -22.77 16.35 -14.21
N ILE A 67 -22.87 15.04 -14.43
CA ILE A 67 -23.83 14.46 -15.39
C ILE A 67 -25.27 14.75 -14.96
N LYS A 68 -25.61 14.56 -13.68
CA LYS A 68 -26.94 14.86 -13.13
C LYS A 68 -27.29 16.34 -13.29
N ALA A 69 -26.37 17.24 -12.92
CA ALA A 69 -26.55 18.68 -13.06
C ALA A 69 -26.73 19.11 -14.52
N HIS A 70 -25.98 18.53 -15.45
CA HIS A 70 -26.12 18.81 -16.89
C HIS A 70 -27.47 18.35 -17.42
N LYS A 71 -27.92 17.13 -17.07
CA LYS A 71 -29.25 16.62 -17.44
C LYS A 71 -30.38 17.48 -16.86
N ALA A 72 -30.25 18.00 -15.64
CA ALA A 72 -31.23 18.89 -15.04
C ALA A 72 -31.37 20.20 -15.82
N LYS A 73 -30.26 20.82 -16.23
CA LYS A 73 -30.25 22.05 -17.04
C LYS A 73 -30.94 21.87 -18.40
N LEU A 74 -30.72 20.73 -19.05
CA LEU A 74 -31.35 20.40 -20.34
C LEU A 74 -32.86 20.17 -20.25
N ARG A 75 -33.39 19.81 -19.06
CA ARG A 75 -34.83 19.62 -18.85
C ARG A 75 -35.57 20.92 -18.50
N SER A 76 -34.85 21.93 -18.01
CA SER A 76 -35.41 23.22 -17.61
C SER A 76 -35.30 24.31 -18.69
N ALA A 77 -34.66 24.01 -19.81
CA ALA A 77 -34.53 24.87 -20.99
C ALA A 77 -35.49 24.38 -22.08
#